data_AF-A0A8T4ZQ23-F1
#
_entry.id   AF-A0A8T4ZQ23-F1
#
_cell.length_a   1.000
_cell.length_b   1.000
_cell.length_c   1.000
_cell.angle_alpha   90.00
_cell.angle_beta   90.00
_cell.angle_gamma   90.00
#
_symmetry.space_group_name_H-M   'P 1'
#
loop_
_entity.id
_entity.type
_entity.pdbx_description
1 polymer ?
#
loop_
_entity_poly.entity_id
_entity_poly.type
_entity_poly.pdbx_seq_one_letter_code
_entity_poly.pdbx_strand_id
1 'polypeptide(L)'
;MNVEPKREKKPLRILLDSNALLVPFQLKIDIFEELKALLKMNFEAVLLSPVHAELEELAKTSSPKTRRDFTLALELAKKCRLVKIHSEETESTDDIIIKIASKWKAPVFTNDKHLKKRLRDINVPVIYVRQKSKLEIDGRI
;
A
#
# COMPACT_ATOMS: atom_id res chain seq x y z
N MET A 1 20.83 4.19 -39.06
CA MET A 1 19.54 3.86 -38.41
C MET A 1 19.69 4.16 -36.93
N ASN A 2 19.13 5.27 -36.47
CA ASN A 2 19.23 5.68 -35.08
C ASN A 2 18.18 4.89 -34.29
N VAL A 3 18.61 3.87 -33.55
CA VAL A 3 17.72 3.15 -32.65
C VAL A 3 17.53 4.04 -31.44
N GLU A 4 16.39 4.73 -31.37
CA GLU A 4 16.02 5.46 -30.16
C GLU A 4 16.03 4.48 -28.97
N PRO A 5 16.62 4.85 -27.82
CA PRO A 5 16.59 3.98 -26.65
C PRO A 5 15.14 3.79 -26.22
N LYS A 6 14.69 2.52 -26.17
CA LYS A 6 13.38 2.15 -25.59
C LYS A 6 13.31 2.79 -24.20
N ARG A 7 12.45 3.80 -24.01
CA ARG A 7 12.13 4.33 -22.67
C ARG A 7 11.60 3.15 -21.85
N GLU A 8 12.42 2.62 -20.95
CA GLU A 8 11.94 1.67 -19.94
C GLU A 8 10.79 2.35 -19.18
N LYS A 9 9.58 1.82 -19.36
CA LYS A 9 8.42 2.30 -18.60
C LYS A 9 8.71 2.01 -17.13
N LYS A 10 8.85 3.08 -16.33
CA LYS A 10 9.01 2.97 -14.88
C LYS A 10 7.85 2.14 -14.30
N PRO A 11 8.12 1.24 -13.34
CA PRO A 11 7.06 0.46 -12.72
C PRO A 11 6.06 1.38 -12.03
N LEU A 12 4.78 0.99 -12.05
CA LEU A 12 3.72 1.69 -11.31
C LEU A 12 3.99 1.58 -9.81
N ARG A 13 4.05 2.70 -9.09
CA ARG A 13 4.20 2.67 -7.63
C ARG A 13 2.84 2.49 -6.98
N ILE A 14 2.76 1.60 -6.00
CA ILE A 14 1.55 1.37 -5.20
C ILE A 14 1.92 1.60 -3.75
N LEU A 15 1.24 2.52 -3.08
CA LEU A 15 1.43 2.73 -1.65
C LEU A 15 0.61 1.69 -0.90
N LEU A 16 1.25 0.93 0.00
CA LEU A 16 0.56 -0.03 0.86
C LEU A 16 0.34 0.60 2.23
N ASP A 17 -0.92 0.55 2.67
CA ASP A 17 -1.32 0.87 4.03
C ASP A 17 -1.11 -0.35 4.96
N SER A 18 -1.04 -0.13 6.29
CA SER A 18 -0.85 -1.17 7.30
C SER A 18 -1.94 -2.24 7.23
N ASN A 19 -3.20 -1.82 7.01
CA ASN A 19 -4.34 -2.71 6.83
C ASN A 19 -4.14 -3.68 5.64
N ALA A 20 -3.61 -3.20 4.51
CA ALA A 20 -3.40 -4.04 3.34
C ALA A 20 -2.38 -5.17 3.60
N LEU A 21 -1.38 -4.92 4.45
CA LEU A 21 -0.36 -5.92 4.82
C LEU A 21 -0.90 -7.00 5.76
N LEU A 22 -2.03 -6.76 6.44
CA LEU A 22 -2.70 -7.75 7.29
C LEU A 22 -3.63 -8.69 6.49
N VAL A 23 -4.09 -8.25 5.31
CA VAL A 23 -5.02 -8.99 4.45
C VAL A 23 -4.61 -10.44 4.21
N PRO A 24 -3.35 -10.77 3.89
CA PRO A 24 -2.96 -12.15 3.61
C PRO A 24 -3.20 -13.11 4.76
N PHE A 25 -3.09 -12.63 6.00
CA PHE A 25 -3.23 -13.46 7.20
C PHE A 25 -4.68 -13.57 7.64
N GLN A 26 -5.46 -12.51 7.44
CA GLN A 26 -6.88 -12.49 7.79
C GLN A 26 -7.76 -13.22 6.77
N LEU A 27 -7.44 -13.12 5.48
CA LEU A 27 -8.27 -13.60 4.38
C LEU A 27 -7.62 -14.72 3.55
N LYS A 28 -6.36 -15.10 3.85
CA LYS A 28 -5.62 -16.14 3.12
C LYS A 28 -5.47 -15.85 1.62
N ILE A 29 -5.19 -14.58 1.29
CA ILE A 29 -5.01 -14.09 -0.09
C ILE A 29 -3.54 -13.71 -0.29
N ASP A 30 -2.93 -14.10 -1.40
CA ASP A 30 -1.65 -13.53 -1.81
C ASP A 30 -1.87 -12.18 -2.50
N ILE A 31 -1.67 -11.09 -1.75
CA ILE A 31 -1.91 -9.75 -2.27
C ILE A 31 -1.00 -9.37 -3.45
N PHE A 32 0.22 -9.93 -3.54
CA PHE A 32 1.14 -9.56 -4.62
C PHE A 32 0.76 -10.24 -5.93
N GLU A 33 0.35 -11.51 -5.87
CA GLU A 33 -0.19 -12.20 -7.03
C GLU A 33 -1.54 -11.61 -7.49
N GLU A 34 -2.41 -11.22 -6.56
CA GLU A 34 -3.66 -10.53 -6.92
C GLU A 34 -3.41 -9.14 -7.53
N LEU A 35 -2.44 -8.37 -7.01
CA LEU A 35 -2.04 -7.08 -7.62
C LEU A 35 -1.52 -7.28 -9.05
N LYS A 36 -0.72 -8.33 -9.28
CA LYS A 36 -0.21 -8.69 -10.60
C LYS A 36 -1.34 -9.07 -11.56
N ALA A 37 -2.30 -9.86 -11.10
CA ALA A 37 -3.47 -10.27 -11.88
C ALA A 37 -4.38 -9.07 -12.23
N LEU A 38 -4.57 -8.15 -11.28
CA LEU A 38 -5.39 -6.95 -11.45
C LEU A 38 -4.76 -5.96 -12.44
N LEU A 39 -3.47 -5.65 -12.26
CA LEU A 39 -2.82 -4.54 -12.97
C LEU A 39 -2.29 -4.92 -14.34
N LYS A 40 -1.91 -6.20 -14.55
CA LYS A 40 -1.33 -6.70 -15.80
C LYS A 40 -0.13 -5.87 -16.31
N MET A 41 0.59 -5.23 -15.40
CA MET A 41 1.77 -4.42 -15.67
C MET A 41 2.74 -4.48 -14.50
N ASN A 42 3.99 -4.07 -14.74
CA ASN A 42 5.01 -4.04 -13.70
C ASN A 42 4.70 -2.95 -12.66
N PHE A 43 4.80 -3.32 -11.39
CA PHE A 43 4.58 -2.41 -10.27
C PHE A 43 5.69 -2.57 -9.22
N GLU A 44 5.80 -1.56 -8.36
CA GLU A 44 6.64 -1.53 -7.17
C GLU A 44 5.72 -1.24 -5.97
N ALA A 45 5.64 -2.20 -5.05
CA ALA A 45 4.98 -2.00 -3.76
C ALA A 45 5.86 -1.10 -2.88
N VAL A 46 5.29 -0.03 -2.37
CA VAL A 46 5.98 0.98 -1.56
C VAL A 46 5.35 1.04 -0.18
N LEU A 47 6.19 1.02 0.84
CA LEU A 47 5.78 1.26 2.22
C LEU A 47 6.41 2.56 2.71
N LEU A 48 5.61 3.45 3.29
CA LEU A 48 6.14 4.69 3.87
C LEU A 48 6.64 4.43 5.30
N SER A 49 7.71 5.10 5.71
CA SER A 49 8.28 4.92 7.05
C SER A 49 7.30 5.15 8.21
N PRO A 50 6.32 6.09 8.14
CA PRO A 50 5.32 6.22 9.21
C PRO A 50 4.42 4.99 9.33
N VAL A 51 4.01 4.39 8.20
CA VAL A 51 3.22 3.15 8.18
C VAL A 51 4.02 1.98 8.78
N HIS A 52 5.31 1.90 8.45
CA HIS A 52 6.20 0.90 9.04
C HIS A 52 6.34 1.07 10.56
N ALA A 53 6.57 2.30 11.02
CA ALA A 53 6.72 2.60 12.45
C ALA A 53 5.44 2.28 13.24
N GLU A 54 4.27 2.59 12.68
CA GLU A 54 2.97 2.23 13.27
C GLU A 54 2.82 0.71 13.40
N LEU A 55 3.16 -0.06 12.35
CA LEU A 55 3.14 -1.52 12.39
C LEU A 55 4.10 -2.09 13.45
N GLU A 56 5.31 -1.52 13.58
CA GLU A 56 6.28 -1.91 14.61
C GLU A 56 5.74 -1.66 16.03
N GLU A 57 5.09 -0.53 16.24
CA GLU A 57 4.52 -0.19 17.54
C GLU A 57 3.34 -1.12 17.89
N LEU A 58 2.47 -1.38 16.92
CA LEU A 58 1.36 -2.32 17.08
C LEU A 58 1.85 -3.75 17.36
N ALA A 59 2.94 -4.19 16.72
CA ALA A 59 3.55 -5.49 17.03
C ALA A 59 4.04 -5.58 18.48
N LYS A 60 4.53 -4.48 19.07
CA LYS A 60 5.02 -4.47 20.45
C LYS A 60 3.87 -4.42 21.47
N THR A 61 2.91 -3.53 21.25
CA THR A 61 1.88 -3.17 22.25
C THR A 61 0.64 -4.05 22.20
N SER A 62 0.37 -4.72 21.08
CA SER A 62 -0.86 -5.49 20.91
C SER A 62 -0.91 -6.78 21.75
N SER A 63 -2.13 -7.28 21.95
CA SER A 63 -2.39 -8.60 22.56
C SER A 63 -1.63 -9.72 21.83
N PRO A 64 -1.34 -10.87 22.48
CA PRO A 64 -0.58 -11.96 21.86
C PRO A 64 -1.15 -12.45 20.52
N LYS A 65 -2.48 -12.50 20.39
CA LYS A 65 -3.16 -12.92 19.17
C LYS A 65 -2.90 -11.94 18.02
N THR A 66 -3.10 -10.65 18.26
CA THR A 66 -2.93 -9.61 17.23
C THR A 66 -1.46 -9.30 16.94
N ARG A 67 -0.58 -9.43 17.95
CA ARG A 67 0.88 -9.28 17.80
C ARG A 67 1.42 -10.17 16.70
N ARG A 68 0.97 -11.43 16.63
CA ARG A 68 1.40 -12.38 15.59
C ARG A 68 1.07 -11.86 14.19
N ASP A 69 -0.12 -11.31 13.99
CA ASP A 69 -0.54 -10.77 12.69
C ASP A 69 0.34 -9.58 12.28
N PHE A 70 0.64 -8.66 13.21
CA PHE A 70 1.53 -7.54 12.95
C PHE A 70 2.98 -7.96 12.68
N THR A 71 3.50 -8.96 13.41
CA THR A 71 4.84 -9.51 13.11
C THR A 71 4.90 -10.10 11.71
N LEU A 72 3.87 -10.82 11.28
CA LEU A 72 3.81 -11.37 9.93
C LEU A 72 3.65 -10.27 8.87
N ALA A 73 2.90 -9.20 9.17
CA ALA A 73 2.80 -8.02 8.30
C ALA A 73 4.16 -7.31 8.14
N LEU A 74 4.97 -7.20 9.19
CA LEU A 74 6.34 -6.67 9.12
C LEU A 74 7.26 -7.54 8.26
N GLU A 75 7.14 -8.88 8.35
CA GLU A 75 7.88 -9.77 7.46
C GLU A 75 7.45 -9.59 5.99
N LEU A 76 6.16 -9.41 5.74
CA LEU A 76 5.62 -9.14 4.41
C LEU A 76 6.10 -7.78 3.87
N ALA A 77 6.16 -6.76 4.74
CA ALA A 77 6.64 -5.42 4.43
C ALA A 77 8.07 -5.39 3.88
N LYS A 78 8.91 -6.39 4.19
CA LYS A 78 10.27 -6.53 3.62
C LYS A 78 10.27 -6.71 2.11
N LYS A 79 9.16 -7.15 1.51
CA LYS A 79 8.98 -7.23 0.05
C LYS A 79 8.65 -5.87 -0.59
N CYS A 80 8.38 -4.84 0.22
CA CYS A 80 8.06 -3.49 -0.24
C CYS A 80 9.32 -2.62 -0.23
N ARG A 81 9.37 -1.65 -1.13
CA ARG A 81 10.38 -0.58 -1.06
C ARG A 81 10.01 0.38 0.07
N LEU A 82 10.81 0.38 1.14
CA LEU A 82 10.65 1.33 2.23
C LEU A 82 11.10 2.73 1.79
N VAL A 83 10.22 3.71 1.92
CA VAL A 83 10.50 5.12 1.62
C VAL A 83 10.47 5.92 2.92
N LYS A 84 11.61 6.54 3.26
CA LYS A 84 11.71 7.45 4.38
C LYS A 84 10.97 8.74 4.07
N ILE A 85 10.01 9.08 4.91
CA ILE A 85 9.28 10.35 4.88
C ILE A 85 9.69 11.14 6.11
N HIS A 86 10.06 12.40 5.90
CA HIS A 86 10.18 13.38 6.97
C HIS A 86 8.80 14.01 7.13
N SER A 87 8.12 13.70 8.22
CA SER A 87 6.83 14.27 8.59
C SER A 87 6.98 15.06 9.88
N GLU A 88 6.09 16.02 10.09
CA GLU A 88 5.95 16.70 11.37
C GLU A 88 5.28 15.74 12.37
N GLU A 89 5.55 15.90 13.68
CA GLU A 89 5.02 15.02 14.73
C GLU A 89 3.48 15.03 14.80
N THR A 90 2.83 16.06 14.25
CA THR A 90 1.38 16.24 14.27
C THR A 90 0.66 15.65 13.05
N GLU A 91 1.37 15.23 12.00
CA GLU A 91 0.74 14.64 10.81
C GLU A 91 0.33 13.18 11.07
N SER A 92 -0.93 12.83 10.80
CA SER A 92 -1.37 11.44 10.88
C SER A 92 -0.80 10.60 9.73
N THR A 93 -0.63 9.29 9.95
CA THR A 93 -0.19 8.34 8.92
C THR A 93 -1.05 8.43 7.65
N ASP A 94 -2.37 8.53 7.82
CA ASP A 94 -3.34 8.69 6.73
C ASP A 94 -3.12 9.97 5.92
N ASP A 95 -2.87 11.10 6.60
CA ASP A 95 -2.62 12.38 5.92
C ASP A 95 -1.34 12.32 5.09
N ILE A 96 -0.31 11.66 5.62
CA ILE A 96 0.95 11.43 4.91
C ILE A 96 0.71 10.54 3.68
N ILE A 97 -0.05 9.45 3.82
CA ILE A 97 -0.40 8.57 2.69
C ILE A 97 -1.09 9.40 1.60
N ILE A 98 -2.11 10.19 1.95
CA ILE A 98 -2.87 11.02 1.01
C ILE A 98 -1.96 12.03 0.30
N LYS A 99 -1.13 12.76 1.06
CA LYS A 99 -0.17 13.75 0.55
C LYS A 99 0.81 13.14 -0.44
N ILE A 100 1.39 11.98 -0.10
CA ILE A 100 2.36 11.29 -0.96
C ILE A 100 1.66 10.67 -2.18
N ALA A 101 0.51 10.03 -2.01
CA ALA A 101 -0.26 9.43 -3.10
C ALA A 101 -0.64 10.46 -4.16
N SER A 102 -1.15 11.62 -3.71
CA SER A 102 -1.47 12.76 -4.57
C SER A 102 -0.24 13.27 -5.32
N LYS A 103 0.86 13.54 -4.60
CA LYS A 103 2.10 14.05 -5.18
C LYS A 103 2.69 13.10 -6.22
N TRP A 104 2.62 11.80 -5.97
CA TRP A 104 3.20 10.78 -6.84
C TRP A 104 2.25 10.26 -7.90
N LYS A 105 0.96 10.64 -7.84
CA LYS A 105 -0.12 10.05 -8.64
C LYS A 105 -0.11 8.52 -8.54
N ALA A 106 0.12 8.02 -7.32
CA ALA A 106 0.28 6.60 -7.05
C ALA A 106 -1.02 6.04 -6.47
N PRO A 107 -1.52 4.89 -6.96
CA PRO A 107 -2.60 4.18 -6.30
C PRO A 107 -2.23 3.81 -4.86
N VAL A 108 -3.23 3.77 -3.99
CA VAL A 108 -3.10 3.31 -2.61
C VAL A 108 -3.86 2.01 -2.45
N PHE A 109 -3.25 1.00 -1.83
CA PHE A 109 -3.95 -0.19 -1.39
C PHE A 109 -4.33 -0.03 0.10
N THR A 110 -5.62 0.15 0.36
CA THR A 110 -6.20 0.16 1.71
C THR A 110 -7.64 -0.37 1.70
N ASN A 111 -8.05 -0.99 2.80
CA ASN A 111 -9.44 -1.36 3.05
C ASN A 111 -10.15 -0.39 4.00
N ASP A 112 -9.46 0.64 4.53
CA ASP A 112 -10.07 1.61 5.43
C ASP A 112 -11.09 2.49 4.68
N LYS A 113 -12.34 2.49 5.15
CA LYS A 113 -13.43 3.19 4.45
C LYS A 113 -13.24 4.71 4.43
N HIS A 114 -12.66 5.29 5.49
CA HIS A 114 -12.43 6.72 5.59
C HIS A 114 -11.29 7.14 4.66
N LEU A 115 -10.15 6.45 4.69
CA LEU A 115 -9.02 6.71 3.81
C LEU A 115 -9.41 6.52 2.33
N LYS A 116 -10.13 5.44 2.00
CA LYS A 116 -10.70 5.22 0.66
C LYS A 116 -11.55 6.40 0.19
N LYS A 117 -12.39 6.97 1.05
CA LYS A 117 -13.22 8.13 0.69
C LYS A 117 -12.35 9.35 0.39
N ARG A 118 -11.43 9.68 1.31
CA ARG A 118 -10.54 10.85 1.18
C ARG A 118 -9.68 10.79 -0.08
N LEU A 119 -9.15 9.62 -0.44
CA LEU A 119 -8.36 9.42 -1.65
C LEU A 119 -9.19 9.62 -2.93
N ARG A 120 -10.43 9.13 -2.95
CA ARG A 120 -11.34 9.33 -4.10
C ARG A 120 -11.72 10.79 -4.28
N ASP A 121 -11.95 11.51 -3.20
CA ASP A 121 -12.29 12.95 -3.25
C ASP A 121 -11.18 13.79 -3.91
N ILE A 122 -9.94 13.28 -3.94
CA ILE A 122 -8.79 13.90 -4.62
C ILE A 122 -8.34 13.16 -5.88
N ASN A 123 -9.17 12.27 -6.43
CA ASN A 123 -8.92 11.49 -7.66
C ASN A 123 -7.66 10.58 -7.60
N VAL A 124 -7.28 10.13 -6.41
CA VAL A 124 -6.24 9.10 -6.26
C VAL A 124 -6.88 7.72 -6.39
N PRO A 125 -6.37 6.83 -7.27
CA PRO A 125 -6.92 5.48 -7.41
C PRO A 125 -6.70 4.64 -6.16
N VAL A 126 -7.66 3.78 -5.85
CA VAL A 126 -7.64 2.97 -4.63
C VAL A 126 -7.86 1.51 -4.96
N ILE A 127 -6.92 0.67 -4.53
CA ILE A 127 -6.99 -0.79 -4.61
C ILE A 127 -7.52 -1.29 -3.27
N TYR A 128 -8.40 -2.28 -3.29
CA TYR A 128 -9.01 -2.83 -2.08
C TYR A 128 -9.47 -4.27 -2.29
N VAL A 129 -9.67 -5.01 -1.19
CA VAL A 129 -10.21 -6.37 -1.23
C VAL A 129 -11.72 -6.31 -1.44
N ARG A 130 -12.20 -7.03 -2.45
CA ARG A 130 -13.61 -7.26 -2.74
C ARG A 130 -13.96 -8.74 -2.55
N GLN A 131 -15.17 -8.98 -2.03
CA GLN A 131 -15.71 -10.33 -1.84
C GLN A 131 -14.77 -11.27 -1.07
N LYS A 132 -13.95 -10.72 -0.15
CA LYS A 132 -13.00 -11.44 0.72
C LYS A 132 -11.99 -12.34 -0.02
N SER A 133 -11.78 -12.14 -1.32
CA SER A 133 -10.97 -13.07 -2.12
C SER A 133 -10.28 -12.45 -3.33
N LYS A 134 -10.71 -11.27 -3.79
CA LYS A 134 -10.15 -10.62 -5.00
C LYS A 134 -9.77 -9.18 -4.71
N LEU A 135 -8.83 -8.63 -5.47
CA LEU A 135 -8.59 -7.19 -5.49
C LEU A 135 -9.42 -6.51 -6.58
N GLU A 136 -9.90 -5.31 -6.28
CA GLU A 136 -10.53 -4.40 -7.23
C GLU A 136 -9.87 -3.03 -7.12
N ILE A 137 -9.96 -2.26 -8.20
CA ILE A 137 -9.54 -0.87 -8.23
C ILE A 137 -10.71 0.07 -8.50
N ASP A 138 -10.77 1.15 -7.72
CA ASP A 138 -11.62 2.32 -7.95
C ASP A 138 -10.74 3.49 -8.41
N GLY A 139 -11.04 4.09 -9.56
CA GLY A 139 -10.21 5.10 -10.22
C GLY A 139 -9.45 4.59 -11.45
N ARG A 140 -8.76 5.52 -12.15
CA ARG A 140 -8.00 5.22 -13.38
C ARG A 140 -6.50 5.23 -13.10
N ILE A 141 -5.79 4.22 -13.60
CA ILE A 141 -4.32 4.12 -13.63
C ILE A 141 -3.80 4.50 -15.00
#